data_AF-A0A5C6EEY7-F1
#
_entry.id   AF-A0A5C6EEY7-F1
#
_cell.length_a   1.000
_cell.length_b   1.000
_cell.length_c   1.000
_cell.angle_alpha   90.00
_cell.angle_beta   90.00
_cell.angle_gamma   90.00
#
_symmetry.space_group_name_H-M   'P 1'
#
loop_
_entity.id
_entity.type
_entity.pdbx_description
1 polymer ?
#
loop_
_entity_poly.entity_id
_entity_poly.type
_entity_poly.pdbx_seq_one_letter_code
_entity_poly.pdbx_strand_id
1 'polypeptide(L)' 'MIRDNQSEFSKRTNAAMKETRKVVVDRARKHNTPIVLWREGKVVELDPFSPEFDEPNDETPAADNK' A
#
# COMPACT_ATOMS: atom_id res chain seq x y z
N MET A 1 -23.61 7.84 13.64
CA MET A 1 -23.08 8.07 12.28
C MET A 1 -21.83 8.93 12.37
N ILE A 2 -20.66 8.32 12.56
CA ILE A 2 -19.38 9.03 12.38
C ILE A 2 -19.14 8.98 10.87
N ARG A 3 -19.54 10.05 10.16
CA ARG A 3 -19.27 10.19 8.74
C ARG A 3 -17.75 10.19 8.56
N ASP A 4 -17.26 9.43 7.59
CA ASP A 4 -15.90 9.43 7.08
C ASP A 4 -15.41 10.83 6.70
N ASN A 5 -15.05 11.63 7.71
CA ASN A 5 -14.53 12.98 7.53
C ASN A 5 -13.02 12.93 7.31
N GLN A 6 -12.57 12.01 6.45
CA GLN A 6 -11.23 12.07 5.89
C GLN A 6 -11.19 13.35 5.04
N SER A 7 -10.33 14.29 5.43
CA SER A 7 -10.08 15.51 4.66
C SER A 7 -9.82 15.15 3.19
N GLU A 8 -10.35 15.94 2.26
CA GLU A 8 -10.08 15.77 0.82
C GLU A 8 -8.58 15.67 0.50
N PHE A 9 -7.76 16.34 1.31
CA PHE A 9 -6.31 16.22 1.27
C PHE A 9 -5.81 14.80 1.59
N SER A 10 -6.34 14.16 2.64
CA SER A 10 -5.99 12.79 3.03
C SER A 10 -6.38 11.78 1.95
N LYS A 11 -7.55 11.94 1.33
CA LYS A 11 -7.99 11.06 0.22
C LYS A 11 -7.04 11.13 -0.97
N ARG A 12 -6.68 12.35 -1.39
CA ARG A 12 -5.72 12.56 -2.48
C ARG A 12 -4.33 12.03 -2.14
N THR A 13 -3.88 12.22 -0.90
CA THR A 13 -2.60 11.69 -0.42
C THR A 13 -2.59 10.17 -0.45
N ASN A 14 -3.65 9.52 0.01
CA ASN A 14 -3.76 8.06 -0.03
C ASN A 14 -3.77 7.52 -1.48
N ALA A 15 -4.48 8.19 -2.39
CA ALA A 15 -4.49 7.83 -3.81
C ALA A 15 -3.10 7.95 -4.44
N ALA A 16 -2.40 9.07 -4.19
CA ALA A 16 -1.04 9.28 -4.68
C ALA A 16 -0.04 8.26 -4.11
N MET A 17 -0.20 7.85 -2.85
CA MET A 17 0.62 6.81 -2.22
C MET A 17 0.37 5.42 -2.84
N LYS A 18 -0.90 5.07 -3.12
CA LYS A 18 -1.25 3.82 -3.84
C LYS A 18 -0.63 3.78 -5.23
N GLU A 19 -0.74 4.88 -5.98
CA GLU A 19 -0.12 4.98 -7.32
C GLU A 19 1.41 4.87 -7.25
N THR A 20 2.03 5.57 -6.29
CA THR A 20 3.48 5.52 -6.09
C THR A 20 3.95 4.10 -5.76
N ARG A 21 3.23 3.38 -4.88
CA ARG A 21 3.52 1.99 -4.55
C ARG A 21 3.54 1.12 -5.80
N LYS A 22 2.51 1.23 -6.64
CA LYS A 22 2.40 0.49 -7.90
C LYS A 22 3.61 0.74 -8.81
N VAL A 23 3.96 2.00 -9.04
CA VAL A 23 5.10 2.38 -9.88
C VAL A 23 6.42 1.81 -9.35
N VAL A 24 6.64 1.87 -8.03
CA VAL A 24 7.86 1.33 -7.39
C VAL A 24 7.93 -0.19 -7.58
N VAL A 25 6.85 -0.90 -7.31
CA VAL A 25 6.78 -2.37 -7.46
C VAL A 25 6.98 -2.79 -8.92
N ASP A 26 6.28 -2.15 -9.86
CA ASP A 26 6.39 -2.47 -11.29
C ASP A 26 7.83 -2.26 -11.80
N ARG A 27 8.48 -1.19 -11.36
CA ARG A 27 9.89 -0.93 -11.70
C ARG A 27 10.81 -1.98 -11.07
N ALA A 28 10.59 -2.33 -9.82
CA ALA A 28 11.39 -3.33 -9.11
C ALA A 28 11.26 -4.72 -9.77
N ARG A 29 10.05 -5.12 -10.14
CA ARG A 29 9.76 -6.36 -10.91
C ARG A 29 10.47 -6.35 -12.26
N LYS A 30 10.35 -5.26 -13.02
CA LYS A 30 10.98 -5.11 -14.35
C LYS A 30 12.50 -5.30 -14.32
N HIS A 31 13.15 -4.84 -13.26
CA HIS A 31 14.60 -4.92 -13.10
C HIS A 31 15.05 -6.03 -12.15
N ASN A 32 14.14 -6.91 -11.73
CA ASN A 32 14.38 -7.98 -10.77
C ASN A 32 15.18 -7.50 -9.53
N THR A 33 14.80 -6.34 -9.01
CA THR A 33 15.51 -5.63 -7.93
C THR A 33 14.72 -5.74 -6.62
N PRO A 34 15.36 -6.09 -5.50
CA PRO A 34 14.69 -6.14 -4.20
C PRO A 34 14.22 -4.77 -3.74
N ILE A 35 13.13 -4.74 -2.96
CA ILE A 35 12.58 -3.53 -2.34
C ILE A 35 13.08 -3.47 -0.89
N VAL A 36 13.78 -2.40 -0.55
CA VAL A 36 14.33 -2.21 0.79
C VAL A 36 13.42 -1.29 1.61
N LEU A 37 12.93 -1.75 2.76
CA LEU A 37 12.06 -1.02 3.65
C LEU A 37 12.68 -0.85 5.04
N TRP A 38 12.35 0.24 5.71
CA TRP A 38 12.62 0.43 7.13
C TRP A 38 11.37 0.09 7.94
N ARG A 39 11.43 -0.95 8.79
CA ARG A 39 10.33 -1.36 9.67
C ARG A 39 10.87 -1.80 11.02
N GLU A 40 10.19 -1.41 12.10
CA GLU A 40 10.52 -1.84 13.46
C GLU A 40 12.00 -1.60 13.86
N GLY A 41 12.58 -0.50 13.36
CA GLY A 41 13.97 -0.14 13.64
C GLY A 41 15.02 -0.96 12.88
N LYS A 42 14.61 -1.72 11.86
CA LYS A 42 15.50 -2.53 11.02
C LYS A 42 15.25 -2.29 9.54
N VAL A 43 16.28 -2.60 8.74
CA VAL A 43 16.19 -2.68 7.29
C VAL A 43 15.73 -4.08 6.91
N VAL A 44 14.68 -4.16 6.09
CA VAL A 44 14.11 -5.42 5.57
C VAL A 44 14.14 -5.35 4.05
N GLU A 45 14.68 -6.39 3.43
CA GLU A 45 14.63 -6.55 1.97
C GLU A 45 13.49 -7.48 1.61
N LEU A 46 12.68 -7.07 0.63
CA LEU A 46 11.52 -7.82 0.16
C LEU A 46 11.67 -8.13 -1.33
N ASP A 47 11.27 -9.34 -1.68
CA ASP A 47 11.13 -9.75 -3.07
C ASP A 47 10.01 -8.93 -3.74
N PRO A 48 10.24 -8.29 -4.90
CA PRO A 48 9.21 -7.54 -5.61
C PRO A 48 8.03 -8.40 -6.08
N PHE A 49 8.16 -9.73 -6.12
CA PHE A 49 7.09 -10.69 -6.41
C PHE A 49 6.45 -11.29 -5.14
N SER A 50 6.82 -10.78 -3.96
CA SER A 50 6.18 -11.16 -2.70
C SER A 50 4.69 -10.82 -2.72
N PRO A 51 3.82 -11.70 -2.17
CA PRO A 51 2.37 -11.45 -2.06
C PRO A 51 2.04 -10.21 -1.23
N GLU A 52 3.00 -9.68 -0.46
CA GLU A 52 2.83 -8.43 0.27
C GLU A 52 2.61 -7.21 -0.66
N PHE A 53 3.05 -7.28 -1.91
CA PHE A 53 2.87 -6.22 -2.89
C PHE A 53 1.65 -6.42 -3.79
N ASP A 54 1.04 -7.60 -3.74
CA ASP A 54 -0.22 -7.85 -4.40
C ASP A 54 -1.30 -7.20 -3.54
N GLU A 55 -1.88 -6.11 -4.05
CA GLU A 55 -2.89 -5.36 -3.31
C GLU A 55 -4.00 -6.31 -2.85
N PRO A 56 -4.41 -6.29 -1.56
CA PRO A 56 -5.72 -6.80 -1.23
C PRO A 56 -6.72 -5.93 -2.00
N ASN A 57 -7.60 -6.55 -2.78
CA ASN A 57 -8.79 -5.88 -3.32
C ASN A 57 -9.39 -5.02 -2.20
N ASP A 58 -9.55 -3.72 -2.43
CA ASP A 58 -10.32 -2.82 -1.56
C ASP A 58 -11.82 -3.21 -1.61
N GLU A 59 -12.17 -4.44 -1.23
CA GLU A 59 -13.52 -4.85 -0.86
C GLU A 59 -13.47 -5.40 0.56
N THR A 60 -13.17 -4.52 1.52
CA THR A 60 -13.69 -4.74 2.88
C THR A 60 -15.04 -4.04 2.96
N PRO A 61 -16.17 -4.77 3.01
CA PRO A 61 -17.43 -4.16 3.41
C PRO A 61 -17.24 -3.63 4.84
N ALA A 62 -17.76 -2.43 5.09
CA ALA A 62 -17.80 -1.84 6.42
C ALA A 62 -18.23 -2.89 7.43
N ALA A 63 -17.40 -3.11 8.45
CA ALA A 63 -17.64 -4.11 9.48
C ALA A 63 -19.04 -3.95 10.08
N ASP A 64 -19.89 -4.95 9.82
CA ASP A 64 -21.16 -5.19 10.47
C ASP A 64 -20.85 -5.50 11.95
N ASN A 65 -21.15 -4.56 12.85
CA ASN A 65 -21.11 -4.80 14.29
C ASN A 65 -22.55 -4.74 14.80
N LYS A 66 -23.04 -5.95 15.09
CA LYS A 66 -24.31 -6.32 15.70
C LYS A 66 -24.44 -5.80 17.13
#